data_AF-A0A345ILB1-F1
#
_entry.id   AF-A0A345ILB1-F1
#
_cell.length_a   1.000
_cell.length_b   1.000
_cell.length_c   1.000
_cell.angle_alpha   90.00
_cell.angle_beta   90.00
_cell.angle_gamma   90.00
#
_symmetry.space_group_name_H-M   'P 1'
#
loop_
_entity.id
_entity.type
_entity.pdbx_description
1 polymer ?
#
loop_
_entity_poly.entity_id
_entity_poly.type
_entity_poly.pdbx_seq_one_letter_code
_entity_poly.pdbx_strand_id
1 'polypeptide(L)'
;MKQGKIKFYRSDVNFEAGDHLERDLPHNKTETLLIEDAEFKSEFDPIPAHYVLTVHNVAKQKAAAAPSSVTYNLYGTNSRLNDPALKVQGLRSG
;
A
#
# COMPACT_ATOMS: atom_id res chain seq x y z
N MET A 1 -4.04 4.71 -2.51
CA MET A 1 -3.23 3.48 -2.62
C MET A 1 -4.04 2.45 -3.39
N LYS A 2 -3.41 1.57 -4.18
CA LYS A 2 -4.15 0.57 -4.96
C LYS A 2 -4.49 -0.61 -4.07
N GLN A 3 -5.78 -0.75 -3.72
CA GLN A 3 -6.32 -1.93 -3.05
C GLN A 3 -6.27 -3.12 -4.01
N GLY A 4 -5.84 -4.27 -3.51
CA GLY A 4 -5.86 -5.54 -4.22
C GLY A 4 -7.13 -6.32 -3.88
N LYS A 5 -7.59 -7.17 -4.80
CA LYS A 5 -8.62 -8.18 -4.53
C LYS A 5 -8.00 -9.57 -4.65
N ILE A 6 -8.25 -10.42 -3.66
CA ILE A 6 -7.80 -11.82 -3.64
C ILE A 6 -9.04 -12.71 -3.52
N LYS A 7 -9.10 -13.77 -4.33
CA LYS A 7 -10.11 -14.83 -4.19
C LYS A 7 -9.48 -15.99 -3.43
N PHE A 8 -10.10 -16.39 -2.32
CA PHE A 8 -9.65 -17.50 -1.49
C PHE A 8 -10.72 -18.60 -1.53
N TYR A 9 -10.46 -19.67 -2.31
CA TYR A 9 -11.39 -20.80 -2.49
C TYR A 9 -11.35 -21.77 -1.31
N ARG A 10 -11.61 -21.23 -0.12
CA ARG A 10 -11.74 -21.96 1.13
C ARG A 10 -12.94 -21.39 1.88
N SER A 11 -13.92 -22.23 2.14
CA SER A 11 -15.07 -21.94 2.99
C SER A 11 -14.87 -22.43 4.43
N ASP A 12 -13.80 -23.19 4.67
CA ASP A 12 -13.44 -23.76 5.97
C ASP A 12 -12.57 -22.83 6.83
N VAL A 13 -12.21 -21.66 6.30
CA VAL A 13 -11.45 -20.62 7.00
C VAL A 13 -12.32 -19.37 7.11
N ASN A 14 -12.41 -18.81 8.31
CA ASN A 14 -13.04 -17.51 8.51
C ASN A 14 -12.00 -16.41 8.33
N PHE A 15 -12.36 -15.36 7.59
CA PHE A 15 -11.52 -14.17 7.41
C PHE A 15 -12.29 -12.96 7.90
N GLU A 16 -11.63 -12.11 8.67
CA GLU A 16 -12.20 -10.87 9.19
C GLU A 16 -11.39 -9.65 8.78
N ALA A 17 -12.04 -8.49 8.76
CA ALA A 17 -11.33 -7.23 8.58
C ALA A 17 -10.36 -7.00 9.74
N GLY A 18 -9.10 -6.66 9.42
CA GLY A 18 -8.00 -6.55 10.39
C GLY A 18 -7.07 -7.76 10.43
N ASP A 19 -7.47 -8.90 9.87
CA ASP A 19 -6.59 -10.06 9.73
C ASP A 19 -5.41 -9.75 8.81
N HIS A 20 -4.28 -10.40 9.08
CA HIS A 20 -3.06 -10.27 8.29
C HIS A 20 -2.81 -11.53 7.46
N LEU A 21 -2.56 -11.35 6.17
CA LEU A 21 -2.12 -12.40 5.27
C LEU A 21 -0.63 -12.24 4.99
N GLU A 22 0.13 -13.29 5.27
CA GLU A 22 1.54 -13.36 4.91
C GLU A 22 1.72 -14.20 3.64
N ARG A 23 2.49 -13.69 2.69
CA ARG A 23 2.81 -14.39 1.46
C ARG A 23 4.29 -14.32 1.16
N ASP A 24 4.88 -15.48 0.90
CA ASP A 24 6.23 -15.58 0.38
C ASP A 24 6.29 -15.15 -1.08
N LEU A 25 7.28 -14.33 -1.37
CA LEU A 25 7.65 -13.83 -2.70
C LEU A 25 9.00 -14.43 -3.10
N PRO A 26 9.32 -14.43 -4.41
CA PRO A 26 10.64 -14.82 -4.88
C PRO A 26 11.76 -14.05 -4.17
N HIS A 27 12.92 -14.71 -4.03
CA HIS A 27 14.13 -14.18 -3.38
C HIS A 27 14.01 -13.96 -1.87
N ASN A 28 13.37 -14.88 -1.14
CA ASN A 28 13.25 -14.84 0.32
C ASN A 28 12.63 -13.54 0.83
N LYS A 29 11.69 -12.99 0.05
CA LYS A 29 10.96 -11.80 0.44
C LYS A 29 9.59 -12.23 0.95
N THR A 30 9.08 -11.50 1.91
CA THR A 30 7.76 -11.74 2.47
C THR A 30 6.93 -10.47 2.32
N GLU A 31 5.67 -10.63 1.95
CA GLU A 31 4.70 -9.54 1.88
C GLU A 31 3.58 -9.79 2.89
N THR A 32 3.32 -8.79 3.72
CA THR A 32 2.18 -8.77 4.64
C THR A 32 1.09 -7.86 4.08
N LEU A 33 -0.10 -8.44 3.95
CA LEU A 33 -1.31 -7.76 3.50
C LEU A 33 -2.29 -7.67 4.66
N LEU A 34 -2.92 -6.51 4.83
CA LEU A 34 -4.02 -6.33 5.79
C LEU A 34 -5.35 -6.52 5.05
N ILE A 35 -6.26 -7.32 5.61
CA ILE A 35 -7.63 -7.45 5.13
C ILE A 35 -8.43 -6.23 5.57
N GLU A 36 -8.97 -5.49 4.60
CA GLU A 36 -9.89 -4.38 4.86
C GLU A 36 -11.35 -4.85 4.90
N ASP A 37 -11.68 -5.82 4.05
CA ASP A 37 -13.03 -6.36 3.93
C ASP A 37 -12.97 -7.81 3.43
N ALA A 38 -13.89 -8.63 3.92
CA ALA A 38 -13.98 -10.06 3.62
C ALA A 38 -15.42 -10.41 3.22
N GLU A 39 -15.64 -10.60 1.92
CA GLU A 39 -16.96 -10.94 1.39
C GLU A 39 -17.06 -12.44 1.11
N PHE A 40 -17.95 -13.15 1.81
CA PHE A 40 -18.24 -14.55 1.52
C PHE A 40 -19.17 -14.68 0.32
N LYS A 41 -18.79 -15.48 -0.66
CA LYS A 41 -19.61 -15.88 -1.80
C LYS A 41 -20.05 -17.32 -1.62
N SER A 42 -21.37 -17.51 -1.58
CA SER A 42 -21.96 -18.85 -1.64
C SER A 42 -21.59 -19.54 -2.95
N GLU A 43 -21.59 -20.87 -2.93
CA GLU A 43 -21.32 -21.69 -4.10
C GLU A 43 -22.31 -21.38 -5.23
N PHE A 44 -21.79 -21.31 -6.44
CA PHE A 44 -22.55 -21.18 -7.67
C PHE A 44 -21.84 -21.95 -8.77
N ASP A 45 -22.38 -23.12 -9.15
CA ASP A 45 -21.78 -24.05 -10.12
C ASP A 45 -21.30 -23.31 -11.39
N PRO A 46 -20.01 -23.40 -11.78
CA PRO A 46 -18.94 -24.30 -11.30
C PRO A 46 -17.97 -23.69 -10.26
N ILE A 47 -18.36 -22.61 -9.59
CA ILE A 47 -17.52 -21.84 -8.66
C ILE A 47 -17.82 -22.28 -7.22
N PRO A 48 -16.87 -22.91 -6.53
CA PRO A 48 -17.07 -23.30 -5.12
C PRO A 48 -17.22 -22.06 -4.23
N ALA A 49 -17.85 -22.24 -3.07
CA ALA A 49 -17.95 -21.19 -2.06
C ALA A 49 -16.55 -20.66 -1.69
N HIS A 50 -16.40 -19.33 -1.63
CA HIS A 50 -15.10 -18.69 -1.48
C HIS A 50 -15.22 -17.30 -0.88
N TYR A 51 -14.10 -16.78 -0.38
CA TYR A 51 -13.98 -15.39 0.04
C TYR A 51 -13.41 -14.52 -1.07
N VAL A 52 -13.94 -13.30 -1.18
CA VAL A 52 -13.32 -12.20 -1.92
C VAL A 52 -12.80 -11.20 -0.90
N LEU A 53 -11.48 -11.13 -0.78
CA LEU A 53 -10.80 -10.29 0.20
C LEU A 53 -10.33 -9.01 -0.46
N THR A 54 -10.69 -7.86 0.10
CA THR A 54 -10.10 -6.57 -0.23
C THR A 54 -8.93 -6.32 0.70
N VAL A 55 -7.74 -6.09 0.15
CA VAL A 55 -6.49 -6.04 0.92
C VAL A 55 -5.60 -4.89 0.49
N HIS A 56 -4.73 -4.43 1.40
CA HIS A 56 -3.60 -3.55 1.06
C HIS A 56 -2.29 -4.05 1.67
N ASN A 57 -1.17 -3.70 1.04
CA ASN A 57 0.15 -4.02 1.56
C ASN A 57 0.54 -3.01 2.65
N VAL A 58 0.84 -3.53 3.85
CA VAL A 58 1.14 -2.74 5.05
C VAL A 58 2.42 -1.91 4.86
N ALA A 59 3.48 -2.49 4.28
CA ALA A 59 4.73 -1.79 4.04
C ALA A 59 4.58 -0.66 3.01
N LYS A 60 3.81 -0.89 1.93
CA LYS A 60 3.51 0.14 0.92
C LYS A 60 2.62 1.24 1.49
N GLN A 61 1.69 0.88 2.37
CA GLN A 61 0.86 1.87 3.04
C GLN A 61 1.70 2.77 3.94
N LYS A 62 2.55 2.17 4.77
CA LYS A 62 3.49 2.90 5.63
C LYS A 62 4.43 3.80 4.81
N ALA A 63 4.95 3.31 3.69
CA ALA A 63 5.85 4.08 2.83
C ALA A 63 5.16 5.30 2.20
N ALA A 64 3.91 5.18 1.74
CA ALA A 64 3.19 6.33 1.16
C ALA A 64 2.63 7.30 2.22
N ALA A 65 2.49 6.87 3.47
CA ALA A 65 2.15 7.75 4.60
C ALA A 65 3.38 8.50 5.18
N ALA A 66 4.60 8.07 4.85
CA ALA A 66 5.81 8.70 5.34
C ALA A 66 6.01 10.07 4.66
N PRO A 67 6.31 11.15 5.41
CA PRO A 67 6.65 12.44 4.83
C PRO A 67 7.94 12.29 3.99
N SER A 68 7.85 12.61 2.69
CA SER A 68 9.02 12.62 1.80
C SER A 68 9.57 14.04 1.69
N SER A 69 10.86 14.22 1.97
CA SER A 69 11.59 15.47 1.71
C SER A 69 12.72 15.22 0.71
N VAL A 70 12.94 16.17 -0.20
CA VAL A 70 14.08 16.18 -1.13
C VAL A 70 14.99 17.33 -0.73
N THR A 71 16.28 17.04 -0.47
CA THR A 71 17.28 18.05 -0.13
C THR A 71 18.11 18.38 -1.38
N TYR A 72 18.11 19.65 -1.78
CA TYR A 72 18.96 20.17 -2.85
C TYR A 72 20.15 20.92 -2.26
N ASN A 73 21.37 20.42 -2.49
CA ASN A 73 22.59 21.11 -2.09
C ASN A 73 23.06 22.02 -3.24
N LEU A 74 22.91 23.33 -3.09
CA LEU A 74 23.29 24.32 -4.09
C LEU A 74 24.60 25.01 -3.68
N TYR A 75 25.66 24.86 -4.48
CA TYR A 75 26.96 25.48 -4.22
C TYR A 75 27.44 26.29 -5.43
N GLY A 76 28.12 27.40 -5.20
CA GLY A 76 28.73 28.24 -6.24
C GLY A 76 27.91 29.44 -6.70
N THR A 77 28.54 30.33 -7.46
CA THR A 77 27.90 31.53 -8.03
C THR A 77 26.89 31.14 -9.10
N ASN A 78 25.69 31.74 -9.07
CA ASN A 78 24.57 31.45 -9.98
C ASN A 78 23.90 30.07 -9.85
N SER A 79 24.00 29.41 -8.69
CA SER A 79 23.26 28.17 -8.45
C SER A 79 21.76 28.45 -8.30
N ARG A 80 20.98 28.06 -9.32
CA ARG A 80 19.53 28.28 -9.41
C ARG A 80 18.81 26.94 -9.44
N LEU A 81 17.68 26.87 -8.74
CA LEU A 81 16.77 25.73 -8.77
C LEU A 81 15.47 26.19 -9.42
N ASN A 82 15.04 25.49 -10.48
CA ASN A 82 13.77 25.72 -11.15
C ASN A 82 12.95 24.42 -11.15
N ASP A 83 12.27 24.17 -10.05
CA ASP A 83 11.40 23.01 -9.86
C ASP A 83 9.95 23.48 -9.75
N PRO A 84 9.08 23.19 -10.73
CA PRO A 84 7.69 23.65 -10.74
C PRO A 84 6.82 22.98 -9.65
N ALA A 85 7.28 21.90 -9.02
CA ALA A 85 6.57 21.24 -7.93
C ALA A 85 6.87 21.88 -6.55
N LEU A 86 7.87 22.74 -6.46
CA LEU A 86 8.28 23.40 -5.21
C LEU A 86 7.30 24.52 -4.85
N LYS A 87 6.45 24.27 -3.85
CA LYS A 87 5.60 25.30 -3.23
C LYS A 87 6.33 25.91 -2.04
N VAL A 88 6.72 27.18 -2.14
CA VAL A 88 7.35 27.90 -1.01
C VAL A 88 6.31 28.12 0.07
N GLN A 89 6.45 27.41 1.20
CA GLN A 89 5.56 27.56 2.35
C GLN A 89 6.24 28.42 3.41
N GLY A 90 6.04 29.74 3.32
CA GLY A 90 6.44 30.74 4.31
C GLY A 90 7.94 31.02 4.39
N LEU A 91 8.38 32.16 3.83
CA LEU A 91 9.66 32.74 4.26
C LEU A 91 9.49 33.17 5.73
N ARG A 92 10.19 32.49 6.65
CA ARG A 92 10.46 33.10 7.95
C ARG A 92 11.61 34.08 7.76
N SER A 93 11.27 35.36 7.74
CA SER A 93 12.22 36.46 7.92
C SER A 93 12.80 36.36 9.33
N GLY A 94 14.10 36.06 9.41
CA GLY A 94 14.93 36.30 10.59
C GLY A 94 15.74 37.57 10.41
#